data_AF-A0A062G6J7-F1
#
_entry.id   AF-A0A062G6J7-F1
#
_cell.length_a   1.000
_cell.length_b   1.000
_cell.length_c   1.000
_cell.angle_alpha   90.00
_cell.angle_beta   90.00
_cell.angle_gamma   90.00
#
_symmetry.space_group_name_H-M   'P 1'
#
loop_
_entity.id
_entity.type
_entity.pdbx_description
1 polymer ?
#
loop_
_entity_poly.entity_id
_entity_poly.type
_entity_poly.pdbx_seq_one_letter_code
_entity_poly.pdbx_strand_id
1 'polypeptide(L)' 'MAKLSLSEVSKKFHVDRSTIYRAVRNGRLSRSSDGQFDLAEVIRCFGEPEQTSQKIKSSKQEGDESTK' A
#
# COMPACT_ATOMS: atom_id res chain seq x y z
N MET A 1 1.95 -7.49 -13.08
CA MET A 1 2.05 -7.77 -11.63
C MET A 1 1.01 -6.92 -10.89
N ALA A 2 0.44 -7.43 -9.80
CA ALA A 2 -0.53 -6.66 -9.01
C ALA A 2 0.20 -5.56 -8.25
N LYS A 3 -0.27 -4.32 -8.39
CA LYS A 3 0.30 -3.15 -7.72
C LYS A 3 -0.63 -2.68 -6.60
N LEU A 4 -0.03 -2.21 -5.51
CA LEU A 4 -0.73 -1.68 -4.34
C LEU A 4 -0.30 -0.25 -4.08
N SER A 5 -1.25 0.61 -3.72
CA SER A 5 -0.95 1.93 -3.15
C SER A 5 -0.43 1.81 -1.71
N LEU A 6 0.24 2.85 -1.21
CA LEU A 6 0.70 2.93 0.18
C LEU A 6 -0.41 2.63 1.20
N SER A 7 -1.60 3.15 0.96
CA SER A 7 -2.76 2.95 1.83
C SER A 7 -3.26 1.50 1.81
N GLU A 8 -3.20 0.83 0.66
CA GLU A 8 -3.56 -0.58 0.57
C GLU A 8 -2.53 -1.47 1.25
N VAL A 9 -1.24 -1.21 1.07
CA VAL A 9 -0.18 -1.95 1.79
C VAL A 9 -0.38 -1.81 3.29
N SER A 10 -0.61 -0.58 3.78
CA SER A 10 -0.80 -0.33 5.21
C SER A 10 -2.02 -1.06 5.78
N LYS A 11 -3.16 -1.03 5.07
CA LYS A 11 -4.40 -1.68 5.52
C LYS A 11 -4.36 -3.20 5.40
N LYS A 12 -3.90 -3.75 4.28
CA LYS A 12 -3.92 -5.20 3.98
C LYS A 12 -2.86 -5.97 4.78
N PHE A 13 -1.70 -5.37 5.02
CA PHE A 13 -0.58 -6.01 5.72
C PHE A 13 -0.45 -5.54 7.17
N HIS A 14 -1.35 -4.67 7.65
CA HIS A 14 -1.28 -4.10 8.99
C HIS A 14 0.08 -3.46 9.32
N VAL A 15 0.69 -2.81 8.32
CA VAL A 15 2.00 -2.13 8.46
C VAL A 15 1.81 -0.62 8.51
N ASP A 16 2.42 0.03 9.49
CA ASP A 16 2.45 1.48 9.57
C ASP A 16 3.12 2.13 8.34
N ARG A 17 2.56 3.23 7.83
CA ARG A 17 3.12 3.94 6.66
C ARG A 17 4.57 4.37 6.89
N SER A 18 4.93 4.77 8.11
CA SER A 18 6.30 5.11 8.50
C SER A 18 7.27 3.93 8.33
N THR A 19 6.83 2.72 8.65
CA THR A 19 7.59 1.48 8.45
C THR A 19 7.74 1.16 6.96
N ILE A 20 6.70 1.38 6.15
CA ILE A 20 6.77 1.22 4.69
C ILE A 20 7.79 2.21 4.10
N TYR A 21 7.72 3.49 4.49
CA TYR A 21 8.70 4.49 4.05
C TYR A 21 10.12 4.16 4.50
N ARG A 22 10.31 3.64 5.71
CA ARG A 22 11.62 3.18 6.20
C ARG A 22 12.15 2.02 5.36
N ALA A 23 11.28 1.07 4.98
CA ALA A 23 11.63 -0.05 4.10
C ALA A 23 12.01 0.40 2.68
N VAL A 24 11.43 1.49 2.19
CA VAL A 24 11.87 2.10 0.92
C VAL A 24 13.23 2.78 1.08
N ARG A 25 13.39 3.60 2.12
CA ARG A 25 14.62 4.36 2.37
C ARG A 25 15.84 3.45 2.56
N ASN A 26 15.68 2.29 3.20
CA ASN A 26 16.76 1.35 3.43
C ASN A 26 16.93 0.31 2.31
N GLY A 27 16.22 0.46 1.18
CA GLY A 27 16.34 -0.41 0.02
C GLY A 27 15.73 -1.80 0.17
N ARG A 28 14.98 -2.06 1.26
CA ARG A 28 14.30 -3.35 1.44
C ARG A 28 13.12 -3.52 0.50
N LEU A 29 12.39 -2.44 0.21
CA LEU A 29 11.19 -2.41 -0.62
C LEU A 29 11.34 -1.40 -1.76
N SER A 30 10.99 -1.79 -2.97
CA SER A 30 10.98 -0.89 -4.13
C SER A 30 9.66 -0.11 -4.22
N ARG A 31 9.75 1.19 -4.54
CA ARG A 31 8.60 2.05 -4.87
C ARG A 31 8.71 2.48 -6.33
N SER A 32 7.66 2.19 -7.10
CA SER A 32 7.57 2.60 -8.50
C SER A 32 7.38 4.11 -8.64
N SER A 33 7.63 4.66 -9.83
CA SER A 33 7.50 6.11 -10.10
C SER A 33 6.06 6.63 -9.92
N ASP A 34 5.07 5.76 -10.12
CA ASP A 34 3.65 6.00 -9.84
C ASP A 34 3.28 5.97 -8.33
N GLY A 35 4.27 5.76 -7.45
CA GLY A 35 4.08 5.67 -6.01
C GLY A 35 3.48 4.36 -5.53
N GLN A 36 3.38 3.34 -6.39
CA GLN A 36 2.84 2.03 -6.07
C GLN A 36 3.95 1.02 -5.72
N PHE A 37 3.53 -0.09 -5.12
CA PHE A 37 4.35 -1.19 -4.65
C PHE A 37 3.93 -2.48 -5.34
N ASP A 38 4.90 -3.32 -5.70
CA ASP A 38 4.61 -4.64 -6.22
C ASP A 38 4.15 -5.58 -5.11
N LEU A 39 3.07 -6.34 -5.34
CA LEU A 39 2.52 -7.26 -4.34
C LEU A 39 3.55 -8.31 -3.89
N ALA A 40 4.34 -8.89 -4.80
CA ALA A 40 5.31 -9.91 -4.46
C ALA A 40 6.44 -9.33 -3.60
N GLU A 41 6.88 -8.11 -3.91
CA GLU A 41 7.86 -7.39 -3.10
C GLU A 41 7.34 -7.07 -1.69
N VAL A 42 6.08 -6.67 -1.58
CA VAL A 42 5.43 -6.40 -0.29
C VAL A 42 5.33 -7.68 0.54
N ILE A 43 4.91 -8.80 -0.06
CA ILE A 43 4.86 -10.11 0.61
C ILE A 43 6.27 -10.54 1.06
N ARG A 44 7.28 -10.41 0.19
CA ARG A 44 8.67 -10.70 0.53
C ARG A 44 9.18 -9.85 1.71
N CYS A 45 8.74 -8.61 1.82
CA CYS A 45 9.21 -7.67 2.84
C CYS A 45 8.48 -7.78 4.18
N PHE A 46 7.18 -8.04 4.16
CA PHE A 46 6.30 -7.94 5.32
C PHE A 46 5.52 -9.22 5.65
N GLY A 47 5.66 -10.28 4.84
CA GLY A 47 4.90 -11.52 4.99
C GLY A 47 3.57 -11.50 4.25
N GLU A 48 2.79 -12.58 4.38
CA GLU A 48 1.46 -12.66 3.78
C GLU A 48 0.48 -11.68 4.45
N PRO A 49 -0.45 -11.07 3.69
CA PRO A 49 -1.48 -10.25 4.29
C PRO A 49 -2.39 -11.16 5.14
N GLU A 50 -2.59 -10.79 6.40
CA GLU A 50 -3.56 -11.48 7.25
C GLU A 50 -4.91 -11.55 6.53
N GLN A 51 -5.48 -12.75 6.41
CA GLN A 51 -6.83 -12.96 5.87
C GLN A 51 -7.85 -12.40 6.86
N THR A 52 -7.90 -11.09 6.97
CA THR A 52 -8.95 -10.41 7.68
C THR A 52 -10.18 -10.49 6.80
N SER A 53 -11.13 -11.36 7.19
CA SER A 53 -12.50 -11.41 6.69
C SER A 53 -13.19 -10.05 6.92
N GLN A 54 -12.79 -9.01 6.20
CA GLN A 54 -13.31 -7.65 6.37
C GLN A 54 -14.25 -7.31 5.22
N LYS A 55 -15.52 -7.63 5.50
CA LYS A 55 -16.72 -6.84 5.19
C LYS A 55 -16.35 -5.46 4.62
N ILE A 56 -16.40 -5.37 3.31
CA ILE A 56 -16.11 -4.18 2.50
C ILE A 56 -17.07 -3.06 2.93
N LYS A 57 -16.59 -2.11 3.73
CA LYS A 57 -17.22 -0.79 3.81
C LYS A 57 -16.43 0.13 2.89
N SER A 58 -16.96 0.27 1.68
CA SER A 58 -16.56 1.25 0.68
C SER A 58 -16.75 2.66 1.25
N SER A 59 -15.67 3.34 1.64
CA SER A 59 -15.67 4.79 1.72
C SER A 59 -14.86 5.34 0.55
N LYS A 60 -15.63 5.82 -0.43
CA LYS A 60 -15.25 6.70 -1.52
C LYS A 60 -14.77 8.03 -0.92
N GLN A 61 -13.59 8.52 -1.30
CA GLN A 61 -13.19 9.92 -1.18
C GLN A 61 -12.44 10.25 -2.48
N GLU A 62 -13.10 10.92 -3.43
CA GLU A 62 -13.26 12.38 -3.56
C GLU A 62 -12.15 12.89 -4.48
N GLY A 63 -12.51 13.01 -5.77
CA GLY A 63 -11.77 13.84 -6.71
C GLY A 63 -12.23 15.27 -6.53
N ASP A 64 -11.31 16.15 -6.16
CA ASP A 64 -11.48 17.59 -6.25
C ASP A 64 -10.81 18.04 -7.55
N GLU A 65 -11.61 18.12 -8.61
CA GLU A 65 -11.28 18.80 -9.86
C GLU A 65 -12.36 19.84 -10.11
N SER A 66 -12.05 21.12 -9.86
CA SER A 66 -12.21 22.20 -10.83
C SER A 66 -12.05 23.55 -10.13
N THR A 67 -10.88 24.17 -10.33
CA THR A 67 -10.76 25.62 -10.35
C THR A 67 -10.38 26.03 -11.77
N LYS A 68 -11.37 26.47 -12.57
CA LYS A 68 -11.24 27.64 -13.46
C LYS A 68 -12.58 28.07 -14.01
#